data_AF-A0A3N4JUF4-F1
#
_entry.id   AF-A0A3N4JUF4-F1
#
_cell.length_a   1.000
_cell.length_b   1.000
_cell.length_c   1.000
_cell.angle_alpha   90.00
_cell.angle_beta   90.00
_cell.angle_gamma   90.00
#
_symmetry.space_group_name_H-M   'P 1'
#
loop_
_entity.id
_entity.type
_entity.pdbx_description
1 polymer ?
#
loop_
_entity_poly.entity_id
_entity_poly.type
_entity_poly.pdbx_seq_one_letter_code
_entity_poly.pdbx_strand_id
1 'polypeptide(L)'
;VAMKALGFDVPKPELLQIFLENSTHAPGQQAQPGAQLGRLYVSQEAFTSIMTQKVLERDPLDEILRAFDQFANATGGGTAQESKIRIEDLRRVARDLRKTLEEEELRAMIGEFDM
;
A
#
# COMPACT_ATOMS: atom_id res chain seq x y z
N VAL A 1 -8.65 -7.92 -0.94
CA VAL A 1 -7.33 -7.93 -1.63
C VAL A 1 -6.95 -6.54 -2.13
N ALA A 2 -7.81 -5.82 -2.87
CA ALA A 2 -7.47 -4.49 -3.40
C ALA A 2 -7.01 -3.46 -2.35
N MET A 3 -7.71 -3.30 -1.22
CA MET A 3 -7.30 -2.36 -0.16
C MET A 3 -5.96 -2.73 0.47
N LYS A 4 -5.72 -4.03 0.69
CA LYS A 4 -4.44 -4.55 1.21
C LYS A 4 -3.27 -4.24 0.27
N ALA A 5 -3.48 -4.31 -1.04
CA ALA A 5 -2.46 -3.94 -2.03
C ALA A 5 -2.10 -2.44 -1.99
N LEU A 6 -2.99 -1.59 -1.48
CA LEU A 6 -2.73 -0.16 -1.24
C LEU A 6 -2.14 0.11 0.16
N GLY A 7 -1.79 -0.93 0.91
CA GLY A 7 -1.21 -0.81 2.26
C GLY A 7 -2.24 -0.64 3.38
N PHE A 8 -3.52 -0.90 3.11
CA PHE A 8 -4.57 -0.84 4.13
C PHE A 8 -4.93 -2.24 4.63
N ASP A 9 -4.60 -2.53 5.89
CA ASP A 9 -5.01 -3.76 6.57
C ASP A 9 -6.29 -3.51 7.37
N VAL A 10 -7.41 -3.43 6.65
CA VAL A 10 -8.72 -3.13 7.23
C VAL A 10 -9.39 -4.42 7.72
N PRO A 11 -9.85 -4.48 8.98
CA PRO A 11 -10.52 -5.66 9.50
C PRO A 11 -11.85 -5.90 8.77
N LYS A 12 -12.25 -7.17 8.66
CA LYS A 12 -13.46 -7.59 7.92
C LYS A 12 -14.73 -6.82 8.31
N PRO A 13 -15.02 -6.53 9.59
CA PRO A 13 -16.20 -5.76 9.97
C PRO A 13 -16.22 -4.34 9.40
N GLU A 14 -15.09 -3.63 9.45
CA GLU A 14 -14.97 -2.27 8.91
C GLU A 14 -15.05 -2.28 7.38
N LEU A 15 -14.44 -3.27 6.73
CA LEU A 15 -14.63 -3.47 5.29
C LEU A 15 -16.11 -3.56 4.94
N LEU A 16 -16.87 -4.41 5.65
CA LEU A 16 -18.30 -4.58 5.38
C LEU A 16 -19.09 -3.28 5.54
N GLN A 17 -18.73 -2.43 6.52
CA GLN A 17 -19.35 -1.11 6.68
C GLN A 17 -19.05 -0.20 5.49
N ILE A 18 -17.78 -0.10 5.09
CA ILE A 18 -17.35 0.68 3.92
C ILE A 18 -18.10 0.21 2.66
N PHE A 19 -18.22 -1.11 2.47
CA PHE A 19 -18.98 -1.67 1.36
C PHE A 19 -20.47 -1.33 1.49
N LEU A 20 -21.10 -1.44 2.65
CA LEU A 20 -22.52 -1.16 2.82
C LEU A 20 -22.88 0.29 2.51
N GLU A 21 -22.04 1.23 2.96
CA GLU A 21 -22.21 2.67 2.74
C GLU A 21 -22.04 3.08 1.28
N ASN A 22 -21.20 2.35 0.53
CA ASN A 22 -20.80 2.69 -0.83
C ASN A 22 -21.27 1.67 -1.89
N SER A 23 -22.11 0.72 -1.49
CA SER A 23 -22.60 -0.33 -2.39
C SER A 23 -23.55 0.25 -3.42
N THR A 24 -23.22 0.03 -4.69
CA THR A 24 -24.19 0.14 -5.77
C THR A 24 -24.86 -1.21 -5.95
N HIS A 25 -26.19 -1.26 -6.07
CA HIS A 25 -26.85 -2.50 -6.45
C HIS A 25 -26.28 -3.01 -7.78
N ALA A 26 -26.15 -4.34 -7.92
CA ALA A 26 -25.64 -4.92 -9.15
C ALA A 26 -26.45 -4.40 -10.35
N PRO A 27 -25.82 -4.06 -11.49
CA PRO A 27 -26.55 -3.64 -12.68
C PRO A 27 -27.53 -4.75 -13.08
N GLY A 28 -28.84 -4.46 -12.96
CA GLY A 28 -29.92 -5.40 -13.24
C GLY A 28 -30.71 -5.93 -12.02
N GLN A 29 -30.34 -5.58 -10.78
CA GLN A 29 -31.15 -5.92 -9.60
C GLN A 29 -31.81 -4.67 -9.03
N GLN A 30 -33.12 -4.52 -9.27
CA GLN A 30 -33.95 -3.51 -8.60
C GLN A 30 -33.92 -3.75 -7.09
N ALA A 31 -33.77 -2.67 -6.31
CA ALA A 31 -33.80 -2.69 -4.85
C ALA A 31 -35.12 -3.33 -4.37
N GLN A 32 -35.10 -4.63 -4.05
CA GLN A 32 -36.23 -5.27 -3.38
C GLN A 32 -36.06 -5.04 -1.87
N PRO A 33 -37.08 -4.49 -1.17
CA PRO A 33 -37.03 -4.35 0.28
C PRO A 33 -37.00 -5.76 0.88
N GLY A 34 -35.88 -6.13 1.50
CA GLY A 34 -35.60 -7.49 1.99
C GLY A 34 -34.60 -8.30 1.17
N ALA A 35 -33.93 -7.68 0.17
CA ALA A 35 -32.82 -8.31 -0.53
C ALA A 35 -31.74 -8.76 0.47
N GLN A 36 -31.47 -10.06 0.48
CA GLN A 36 -30.46 -10.70 1.32
C GLN A 36 -29.13 -9.95 1.18
N LEU A 37 -28.28 -10.02 2.20
CA LEU A 37 -26.85 -9.65 2.19
C LEU A 37 -26.04 -10.48 1.16
N GLY A 38 -26.55 -10.65 -0.06
CA GLY A 38 -25.83 -11.14 -1.21
C GLY A 38 -24.74 -10.15 -1.57
N ARG A 39 -23.65 -10.68 -2.14
CA ARG A 39 -22.42 -9.99 -2.54
C ARG A 39 -22.60 -8.47 -2.70
N LEU A 40 -22.04 -7.72 -1.74
CA LEU A 40 -21.89 -6.28 -1.86
C LEU A 40 -20.87 -6.00 -2.96
N TYR A 41 -21.23 -5.12 -3.89
CA TYR A 41 -20.37 -4.67 -4.97
C TYR A 41 -20.15 -3.17 -4.83
N VAL A 42 -18.90 -2.73 -5.02
CA VAL A 42 -18.53 -1.33 -5.12
C VAL A 42 -18.00 -1.11 -6.52
N SER A 43 -18.47 -0.05 -7.18
CA SER A 43 -17.98 0.32 -8.50
C SER A 43 -16.50 0.74 -8.43
N GLN A 44 -15.78 0.64 -9.54
CA GLN A 44 -14.38 1.08 -9.59
C GLN A 44 -14.24 2.57 -9.22
N GLU A 45 -15.17 3.41 -9.66
CA GLU A 45 -15.19 4.84 -9.35
C GLU A 45 -15.35 5.09 -7.85
N ALA A 46 -16.34 4.45 -7.22
CA ALA A 46 -16.54 4.56 -5.77
C ALA A 46 -15.32 4.04 -5.01
N PHE A 47 -14.76 2.90 -5.41
CA PHE A 47 -13.52 2.38 -4.82
C PHE A 47 -12.37 3.39 -4.92
N THR A 48 -12.20 4.00 -6.09
CA THR A 48 -11.12 4.98 -6.33
C THR A 48 -11.30 6.22 -5.46
N SER A 49 -12.52 6.74 -5.34
CA SER A 49 -12.85 7.88 -4.48
C SER A 49 -12.54 7.60 -3.01
N ILE A 50 -13.03 6.46 -2.48
CA ILE A 50 -12.79 6.04 -1.08
C ILE A 50 -11.30 5.88 -0.81
N MET A 51 -10.59 5.18 -1.69
CA MET A 51 -9.15 4.94 -1.48
C MET A 51 -8.32 6.21 -1.61
N THR A 52 -8.71 7.14 -2.47
CA THR A 52 -8.02 8.44 -2.58
C THR A 52 -8.10 9.22 -1.27
N GLN A 53 -9.30 9.33 -0.68
CA GLN A 53 -9.46 10.00 0.61
C GLN A 53 -8.64 9.31 1.71
N LYS A 54 -8.75 7.98 1.80
CA LYS A 54 -7.98 7.20 2.79
C LYS A 54 -6.47 7.33 2.63
N VAL A 55 -5.95 7.52 1.41
CA VAL A 55 -4.52 7.77 1.17
C VAL A 55 -4.13 9.17 1.62
N LEU A 56 -4.97 10.18 1.38
CA LEU A 56 -4.73 11.56 1.81
C LEU A 56 -4.74 11.72 3.34
N GLU A 57 -5.50 10.88 4.04
CA GLU A 57 -5.59 10.87 5.51
C GLU A 57 -4.37 10.21 6.19
N ARG A 58 -3.45 9.59 5.44
CA ARG A 58 -2.26 8.95 6.01
C ARG A 58 -1.25 9.99 6.48
N ASP A 59 -0.59 9.69 7.60
CA ASP A 59 0.55 10.48 8.05
C ASP A 59 1.72 10.25 7.08
N PRO A 60 2.27 11.28 6.42
CA PRO A 60 3.42 11.13 5.55
C PRO A 60 4.64 10.55 6.28
N LEU A 61 4.80 10.80 7.59
CA LEU A 61 5.91 10.27 8.37
C LEU A 61 5.82 8.75 8.52
N ASP A 62 4.62 8.22 8.77
CA ASP A 62 4.39 6.78 8.87
C ASP A 62 4.69 6.08 7.53
N GLU A 63 4.34 6.71 6.41
CA GLU A 63 4.67 6.18 5.08
C GLU A 63 6.18 6.14 4.83
N ILE A 64 6.89 7.21 5.21
CA ILE A 64 8.34 7.28 5.10
C ILE A 64 8.98 6.18 5.95
N LEU A 65 8.53 5.98 7.19
CA LEU A 65 9.08 4.95 8.09
C LEU A 65 8.80 3.53 7.58
N ARG A 66 7.60 3.28 7.05
CA ARG A 66 7.25 1.99 6.43
C ARG A 66 8.10 1.71 5.20
N ALA A 67 8.28 2.70 4.34
CA ALA A 67 9.14 2.58 3.16
C ALA A 67 10.60 2.35 3.59
N PHE A 68 11.08 3.08 4.60
CA PHE A 68 12.42 2.92 5.13
C PHE A 68 12.67 1.50 5.65
N ASP A 69 11.73 0.93 6.40
CA ASP A 69 11.82 -0.46 6.90
C ASP A 69 11.88 -1.48 5.76
N GLN A 70 11.06 -1.29 4.72
CA GLN A 70 11.09 -2.15 3.52
C GLN A 70 12.44 -2.08 2.79
N PHE A 71 13.06 -0.90 2.75
CA PHE A 71 14.38 -0.73 2.16
C PHE A 71 15.45 -1.36 3.06
N ALA A 72 15.54 -0.98 4.33
CA ALA A 72 16.59 -1.45 5.25
C ALA A 72 16.57 -2.97 5.50
N ASN A 73 15.43 -3.63 5.29
CA ASN A 73 15.28 -5.08 5.46
C ASN A 73 15.15 -5.84 4.12
N ALA A 74 15.42 -5.21 2.98
CA ALA A 74 15.27 -5.84 1.66
C ALA A 74 16.13 -7.11 1.49
N THR A 75 17.28 -7.17 2.16
CA THR A 75 18.16 -8.36 2.16
C THR A 75 17.89 -9.36 3.29
N GLY A 76 16.93 -9.08 4.18
CA GLY A 76 16.48 -10.00 5.24
C GLY A 76 17.48 -10.23 6.38
N GLY A 77 18.51 -9.37 6.50
CA GLY A 77 19.58 -9.49 7.50
C GLY A 77 19.60 -8.40 8.58
N GLY A 78 18.69 -7.42 8.51
CA GLY A 78 18.60 -6.35 9.50
C GLY A 78 18.06 -6.87 10.83
N THR A 79 18.76 -6.59 11.93
CA THR A 79 18.18 -6.68 13.27
C THR A 79 17.49 -5.35 13.57
N ALA A 80 16.45 -5.35 14.42
CA ALA A 80 15.76 -4.12 14.85
C ALA A 80 16.69 -3.04 15.43
N GLN A 81 17.95 -3.38 15.71
CA GLN A 81 18.99 -2.51 16.28
C GLN A 81 19.79 -1.73 15.21
N GLU A 82 19.79 -2.14 13.93
CA GLU A 82 20.53 -1.49 12.84
C GLU A 82 19.65 -1.30 11.60
N SER A 83 18.63 -0.46 11.70
CA SER A 83 17.84 -0.02 10.56
C SER A 83 18.64 1.00 9.75
N LYS A 84 19.63 0.55 8.97
CA LYS A 84 20.36 1.36 7.98
C LYS A 84 20.17 0.77 6.60
N ILE A 85 19.89 1.61 5.61
CA ILE A 85 19.82 1.18 4.22
C ILE A 85 21.25 1.00 3.70
N ARG A 86 21.63 -0.23 3.37
CA ARG A 86 22.95 -0.54 2.81
C ARG A 86 22.88 -0.57 1.29
N ILE A 87 24.04 -0.56 0.63
CA ILE A 87 24.11 -0.62 -0.83
C ILE A 87 23.49 -1.91 -1.39
N GLU A 88 23.60 -3.04 -0.66
CA GLU A 88 22.98 -4.31 -1.02
C GLU A 88 21.46 -4.24 -1.03
N ASP A 89 20.87 -3.47 -0.11
CA ASP A 89 19.43 -3.26 -0.02
C ASP A 89 18.92 -2.45 -1.21
N LEU A 90 19.61 -1.35 -1.55
CA LEU A 90 19.27 -0.56 -2.74
C LEU A 90 19.38 -1.38 -4.03
N ARG A 91 20.40 -2.24 -4.17
CA ARG A 91 20.52 -3.16 -5.31
C ARG A 91 19.34 -4.15 -5.38
N ARG A 92 18.87 -4.65 -4.23
CA ARG A 92 17.72 -5.57 -4.17
C ARG A 92 16.45 -4.84 -4.61
N VAL A 93 16.17 -3.68 -4.02
CA VAL A 93 14.99 -2.86 -4.34
C VAL A 93 14.98 -2.42 -5.80
N ALA A 94 16.13 -1.99 -6.36
CA ALA A 94 16.22 -1.59 -7.76
C ALA A 94 15.87 -2.75 -8.72
N ARG A 95 16.34 -3.97 -8.41
CA ARG A 95 16.00 -5.18 -9.18
C ARG A 95 14.51 -5.52 -9.07
N ASP A 96 13.94 -5.45 -7.88
CA ASP A 96 12.52 -5.76 -7.64
C ASP A 96 11.59 -4.74 -8.36
N LEU A 97 12.01 -3.47 -8.43
CA LEU A 97 11.34 -2.41 -9.19
C LEU A 97 11.66 -2.42 -10.69
N ARG A 98 12.49 -3.35 -11.17
CA ARG A 98 12.98 -3.43 -12.56
C ARG A 98 13.60 -2.12 -13.07
N LYS A 99 14.23 -1.36 -12.18
CA LYS A 99 14.99 -0.16 -12.53
C LYS A 99 16.43 -0.56 -12.86
N THR A 100 16.94 -0.08 -13.98
CA THR A 100 18.35 -0.21 -14.36
C THR A 100 19.11 0.98 -13.78
N LEU A 101 19.65 0.81 -12.58
CA LEU A 101 20.54 1.77 -11.94
C LEU A 101 21.95 1.21 -11.93
N GLU A 102 22.93 2.04 -12.26
CA GLU A 102 24.34 1.67 -12.19
C GLU A 102 24.84 1.69 -10.75
N GLU A 103 25.92 0.92 -10.50
CA GLU A 103 26.54 0.83 -9.18
C GLU A 103 27.00 2.20 -8.64
N GLU A 104 27.44 3.09 -9.53
CA GLU A 104 27.86 4.45 -9.18
C GLU A 104 26.68 5.32 -8.74
N GLU A 105 25.53 5.22 -9.42
CA GLU A 105 24.30 5.93 -9.04
C GLU A 105 23.79 5.46 -7.67
N LEU A 106 23.80 4.15 -7.41
CA LEU A 106 23.39 3.60 -6.12
C LEU A 106 24.31 4.07 -4.97
N ARG A 107 25.60 4.23 -5.24
CA ARG A 107 26.56 4.77 -4.26
C ARG A 107 26.35 6.26 -4.03
N ALA A 108 26.08 7.02 -5.09
CA ALA A 108 25.76 8.43 -5.00
C ALA A 108 24.51 8.67 -4.13
N MET A 109 23.47 7.84 -4.28
CA MET A 109 22.26 7.92 -3.44
C MET A 109 22.53 7.78 -1.94
N ILE A 110 23.55 7.00 -1.53
CA ILE A 110 23.94 6.92 -0.12
C ILE A 110 24.83 8.10 0.24
N GLY A 111 25.85 8.38 -0.57
CA GLY A 111 26.83 9.44 -0.31
C GLY A 111 26.24 10.85 -0.23
N GLU A 112 25.14 11.12 -0.93
CA GLU A 112 24.43 12.40 -0.86
C GLU A 112 23.75 12.65 0.51
N PHE A 113 23.40 11.59 1.25
CA PHE A 113 22.55 11.69 2.44
C PHE A 113 23.14 11.10 3.73
N ASP A 114 24.26 10.38 3.67
CA ASP A 114 24.96 9.76 4.83
C ASP A 114 26.08 10.68 5.41
N MET A 115 25.82 11.99 5.49
CA MET A 115 26.76 12.99 6.06
C MET A 115 26.88 12.92 7.58
#